data_AF-A0A397W467-F1
#
_entry.id   AF-A0A397W467-F1
#
_cell.length_a   1.000
_cell.length_b   1.000
_cell.length_c   1.000
_cell.angle_alpha   90.00
_cell.angle_beta   90.00
_cell.angle_gamma   90.00
#
_symmetry.space_group_name_H-M   'P 1'
#
loop_
_entity.id
_entity.type
_entity.pdbx_description
1 polymer ?
#
loop_
_entity_poly.entity_id
_entity_poly.type
_entity_poly.pdbx_seq_one_letter_code
_entity_poly.pdbx_strand_id
1 'polypeptide(L)'
;METLFKGSEGMNGICQRFEKRRATDRNNHHIPILVNGPGAGKSRFLQELPTLLNSQARQYTNDDALLNSIENRMFTINVTFGNGTFASEEDVHIGQTSVALRIIYQHFIAGGSINYDQFLREYDKTSQIPISDALDIVLRDVNTNKDDDTKINFIVVGIDEINHLHNLYNKELDPRQNPVRLIVHAVGRLNCSGGDIFYVPILAGTIQGPLEEMFRESTYLYLRLPLRLLRDEEVWNISKNIANSNNLAEYINRSTFRRCISDLGGQVRALELFYSILSSQAMQKTNYVDYVYIMLQVKNLLLHRYPFETYANIITPAIAHAILNIPVKEYDKADNNGQLNYIYLSSQDNLWDVMIDQKSHVYWQEFEEFNMRFWTLRLRLLTVLNKPITMQELFRDIKNLSLGIPTRCRIYTYHLAQCIIIVQEPHGISFFSWVITFLPSKSNLQMLQHNNLRL
;
A
#
# COMPACT_ATOMS: atom_id res chain seq x y z
N MET A 1 -4.08 -2.30 11.53
CA MET A 1 -4.98 -2.91 12.52
C MET A 1 -5.24 -2.01 13.71
N GLU A 2 -4.20 -1.49 14.36
CA GLU A 2 -4.39 -0.57 15.51
C GLU A 2 -5.31 0.60 15.18
N THR A 3 -5.14 1.27 14.04
CA THR A 3 -6.02 2.36 13.60
C THR A 3 -7.48 1.93 13.45
N LEU A 4 -7.76 0.74 12.89
CA LEU A 4 -9.13 0.23 12.77
C LEU A 4 -9.75 0.01 14.15
N PHE A 5 -8.96 -0.52 15.08
CA PHE A 5 -9.45 -0.89 16.40
C PHE A 5 -9.61 0.32 17.34
N LYS A 6 -8.58 1.16 17.46
CA LYS A 6 -8.50 2.31 18.39
C LYS A 6 -8.84 3.66 17.77
N GLY A 7 -8.87 3.76 16.44
CA GLY A 7 -9.06 5.02 15.73
C GLY A 7 -7.75 5.77 15.46
N SER A 8 -7.88 7.03 15.06
CA SER A 8 -6.80 8.01 14.91
C SER A 8 -7.20 9.33 15.55
N GLU A 9 -6.33 10.33 15.53
CA GLU A 9 -6.65 11.66 16.08
C GLU A 9 -7.96 12.21 15.48
N GLY A 10 -8.95 12.46 16.34
CA GLY A 10 -10.28 12.94 15.96
C GLY A 10 -11.21 11.93 15.28
N MET A 11 -10.76 10.70 14.99
CA MET A 11 -11.54 9.70 14.25
C MET A 11 -11.72 8.42 15.08
N ASN A 12 -12.97 8.03 15.33
CA ASN A 12 -13.31 6.89 16.18
C ASN A 12 -13.03 5.55 15.49
N GLY A 13 -12.29 4.66 16.14
CA GLY A 13 -12.16 3.26 15.77
C GLY A 13 -13.29 2.40 16.32
N ILE A 14 -13.15 1.08 16.20
CA ILE A 14 -14.14 0.11 16.70
C ILE A 14 -14.45 0.33 18.19
N CYS A 15 -13.44 0.55 19.05
CA CYS A 15 -13.67 0.71 20.49
C CYS A 15 -14.61 1.89 20.80
N GLN A 16 -14.27 3.10 20.35
CA GLN A 16 -15.08 4.28 20.64
C GLN A 16 -16.44 4.24 19.93
N ARG A 17 -16.51 3.63 18.73
CA ARG A 17 -17.78 3.39 18.04
C ARG A 17 -18.67 2.42 18.81
N PHE A 18 -18.10 1.39 19.41
CA PHE A 18 -18.83 0.38 20.17
C PHE A 18 -19.39 0.95 21.48
N GLU A 19 -18.62 1.77 22.19
CA GLU A 19 -19.11 2.53 23.36
C GLU A 19 -20.34 3.38 22.99
N LYS A 20 -20.33 3.96 21.79
CA LYS A 20 -21.40 4.81 21.25
C LYS A 20 -22.32 4.07 20.28
N ARG A 21 -22.39 2.74 20.33
CA ARG A 21 -23.13 1.91 19.35
C ARG A 21 -24.63 2.23 19.23
N ARG A 22 -25.23 2.76 20.30
CA ARG A 22 -26.64 3.20 20.33
C ARG A 22 -26.85 4.64 19.88
N ALA A 23 -25.78 5.41 19.66
CA ALA A 23 -25.88 6.77 19.16
C ALA A 23 -26.24 6.76 17.66
N THR A 24 -27.13 7.66 17.26
CA THR A 24 -27.52 7.84 15.85
C THR A 24 -26.73 8.94 15.16
N ASP A 25 -25.91 9.68 15.91
CA ASP A 25 -25.06 10.73 15.35
C ASP A 25 -23.90 10.14 14.55
N ARG A 26 -23.90 10.44 13.25
CA ARG A 26 -22.89 10.01 12.27
C ARG A 26 -21.46 10.42 12.64
N ASN A 27 -21.27 11.49 13.41
CA ASN A 27 -19.93 11.93 13.84
C ASN A 27 -19.29 10.92 14.82
N ASN A 28 -20.09 10.05 15.43
CA ASN A 28 -19.56 9.00 16.29
C ASN A 28 -19.14 7.76 15.50
N HIS A 29 -19.58 7.62 14.25
CA HIS A 29 -19.57 6.37 13.49
C HIS A 29 -18.78 6.46 12.18
N HIS A 30 -17.49 6.78 12.32
CA HIS A 30 -16.55 6.87 11.20
C HIS A 30 -16.53 5.57 10.38
N ILE A 31 -16.57 5.70 9.06
CA ILE A 31 -16.53 4.56 8.12
C ILE A 31 -15.05 4.27 7.79
N PRO A 32 -14.52 3.09 8.13
CA PRO A 32 -13.19 2.68 7.71
C PRO A 32 -13.04 2.61 6.19
N ILE A 33 -11.97 3.22 5.67
CA ILE A 33 -11.59 3.18 4.26
C ILE A 33 -10.19 2.61 4.13
N LEU A 34 -10.06 1.52 3.37
CA LEU A 34 -8.83 0.82 3.05
C LEU A 34 -8.47 1.02 1.58
N VAL A 35 -7.83 2.13 1.29
CA VAL A 35 -7.46 2.50 -0.07
C VAL A 35 -5.95 2.55 -0.19
N ASN A 36 -5.43 1.90 -1.23
CA ASN A 36 -4.01 1.87 -1.50
C ASN A 36 -3.76 1.43 -2.95
N GLY A 37 -2.52 1.59 -3.39
CA GLY A 37 -2.04 1.13 -4.69
C GLY A 37 -2.28 -0.36 -4.93
N PRO A 38 -2.20 -0.79 -6.19
CA PRO A 38 -2.44 -2.18 -6.56
C PRO A 38 -1.37 -3.10 -5.94
N GLY A 39 -1.81 -4.28 -5.51
CA GLY A 39 -0.91 -5.28 -4.92
C GLY A 39 -0.45 -5.01 -3.48
N ALA A 40 -1.00 -4.00 -2.79
CA ALA A 40 -0.70 -3.69 -1.39
C ALA A 40 -1.29 -4.68 -0.36
N GLY A 41 -2.10 -5.67 -0.78
CA GLY A 41 -2.67 -6.67 0.11
C GLY A 41 -4.03 -6.33 0.73
N LYS A 42 -4.79 -5.39 0.13
CA LYS A 42 -6.13 -4.96 0.62
C LYS A 42 -7.13 -6.11 0.77
N SER A 43 -7.32 -6.90 -0.29
CA SER A 43 -8.24 -8.04 -0.26
C SER A 43 -7.83 -9.09 0.77
N ARG A 44 -6.51 -9.31 0.91
CA ARG A 44 -5.96 -10.22 1.93
C ARG A 44 -6.23 -9.71 3.34
N PHE A 45 -6.06 -8.40 3.56
CA PHE A 45 -6.39 -7.77 4.84
C PHE A 45 -7.87 -8.00 5.20
N LEU A 46 -8.80 -7.79 4.25
CA LEU A 46 -10.23 -8.03 4.49
C LEU A 46 -10.52 -9.50 4.83
N GLN A 47 -9.85 -10.45 4.17
CA GLN A 47 -9.98 -11.88 4.44
C GLN A 47 -9.46 -12.27 5.83
N GLU A 48 -8.40 -11.63 6.31
CA GLU A 48 -7.78 -11.92 7.61
C GLU A 48 -8.42 -11.18 8.79
N LEU A 49 -9.35 -10.25 8.53
CA LEU A 49 -10.01 -9.44 9.55
C LEU A 49 -10.53 -10.22 10.76
N PRO A 50 -11.22 -11.37 10.61
CA PRO A 50 -11.72 -12.09 11.79
C PRO A 50 -10.62 -12.47 12.78
N THR A 51 -9.49 -12.95 12.25
CA THR A 51 -8.33 -13.35 13.06
C THR A 51 -7.62 -12.13 13.64
N LEU A 52 -7.43 -11.10 12.81
CA LEU A 52 -6.78 -9.86 13.22
C LEU A 52 -7.58 -9.13 14.30
N LEU A 53 -8.90 -9.03 14.19
CA LEU A 53 -9.76 -8.39 15.19
C LEU A 53 -9.75 -9.16 16.51
N ASN A 54 -9.84 -10.50 16.47
CA ASN A 54 -9.73 -11.32 17.68
C ASN A 54 -8.41 -11.10 18.41
N SER A 55 -7.28 -11.12 17.69
CA SER A 55 -5.97 -10.85 18.31
C SER A 55 -5.86 -9.45 18.91
N GLN A 56 -6.37 -8.42 18.22
CA GLN A 56 -6.34 -7.04 18.72
C GLN A 56 -7.26 -6.86 19.93
N ALA A 57 -8.45 -7.48 19.92
CA ALA A 57 -9.37 -7.41 21.04
C ALA A 57 -8.73 -7.96 22.31
N ARG A 58 -8.19 -9.18 22.27
CA ARG A 58 -7.49 -9.80 23.41
C ARG A 58 -6.34 -8.98 23.96
N GLN A 59 -5.65 -8.25 23.09
CA GLN A 59 -4.46 -7.51 23.47
C GLN A 59 -4.76 -6.10 24.00
N TYR A 60 -5.82 -5.45 23.50
CA TYR A 60 -5.99 -4.00 23.67
C TYR A 60 -7.36 -3.57 24.20
N THR A 61 -8.34 -4.47 24.36
CA THR A 61 -9.62 -4.11 24.98
C THR A 61 -9.71 -4.59 26.42
N ASN A 62 -10.26 -3.74 27.28
CA ASN A 62 -10.73 -4.10 28.63
C ASN A 62 -12.27 -4.13 28.70
N ASP A 63 -12.95 -3.91 27.57
CA ASP A 63 -14.41 -3.99 27.48
C ASP A 63 -14.83 -5.45 27.24
N ASP A 64 -15.34 -6.09 28.29
CA ASP A 64 -15.80 -7.49 28.27
C ASP A 64 -16.93 -7.71 27.26
N ALA A 65 -17.80 -6.72 27.04
CA ALA A 65 -18.90 -6.83 26.10
C ALA A 65 -18.41 -6.77 24.66
N LEU A 66 -17.45 -5.90 24.35
CA LEU A 66 -16.80 -5.85 23.05
C LEU A 66 -15.99 -7.13 22.79
N LEU A 67 -15.21 -7.59 23.78
CA LEU A 67 -14.43 -8.81 23.67
C LEU A 67 -15.32 -10.02 23.38
N ASN A 68 -16.37 -10.22 24.17
CA ASN A 68 -17.34 -11.30 23.95
C ASN A 68 -18.02 -11.20 22.58
N SER A 69 -18.34 -9.98 22.13
CA SER A 69 -18.96 -9.77 20.81
C SER A 69 -18.03 -10.19 19.67
N ILE A 70 -16.74 -9.86 19.77
CA ILE A 70 -15.74 -10.21 18.75
C ILE A 70 -15.41 -11.71 18.78
N GLU A 71 -15.23 -12.30 19.96
CA GLU A 71 -14.82 -13.69 20.11
C GLU A 71 -15.93 -14.69 19.76
N ASN A 72 -17.16 -14.41 20.19
CA ASN A 72 -18.23 -15.41 20.19
C ASN A 72 -19.43 -15.04 19.30
N ARG A 73 -19.58 -13.76 18.94
CA ARG A 73 -20.80 -13.23 18.31
C ARG A 73 -20.53 -12.40 17.05
N MET A 74 -19.34 -12.56 16.48
CA MET A 74 -18.93 -11.89 15.25
C MET A 74 -19.25 -12.72 14.02
N PHE A 75 -19.82 -12.06 13.02
CA PHE A 75 -19.94 -12.57 11.66
C PHE A 75 -19.19 -11.65 10.70
N THR A 76 -18.49 -12.23 9.73
CA THR A 76 -17.75 -11.46 8.73
C THR A 76 -18.15 -11.91 7.35
N ILE A 77 -18.50 -10.95 6.49
CA ILE A 77 -18.78 -11.19 5.09
C ILE A 77 -18.02 -10.19 4.24
N ASN A 78 -17.32 -10.68 3.22
CA ASN A 78 -16.56 -9.86 2.30
C ASN A 78 -17.14 -10.03 0.91
N VAL A 79 -17.48 -8.92 0.27
CA VAL A 79 -17.94 -8.85 -1.12
C VAL A 79 -16.93 -8.08 -1.94
N THR A 80 -16.86 -8.35 -3.23
CA THR A 80 -15.92 -7.68 -4.14
C THR A 80 -16.61 -7.27 -5.44
N PHE A 81 -16.13 -6.18 -6.04
CA PHE A 81 -16.46 -5.78 -7.40
C PHE A 81 -15.39 -6.21 -8.41
N GLY A 82 -14.41 -7.00 -7.97
CA GLY A 82 -13.35 -7.56 -8.80
C GLY A 82 -13.61 -9.03 -9.16
N ASN A 83 -12.55 -9.84 -9.04
CA ASN A 83 -12.54 -11.23 -9.50
C ASN A 83 -13.73 -12.05 -8.99
N GLY A 84 -14.47 -12.65 -9.92
CA GLY A 84 -15.59 -13.56 -9.64
C GLY A 84 -16.96 -12.88 -9.54
N THR A 85 -16.99 -11.56 -9.35
CA THR A 85 -18.21 -10.74 -9.20
C THR A 85 -17.99 -9.34 -9.80
N PHE A 86 -17.42 -9.31 -11.02
CA PHE A 86 -16.97 -8.09 -11.69
C PHE A 86 -18.06 -7.02 -11.75
N ALA A 87 -17.67 -5.76 -11.52
CA ALA A 87 -18.58 -4.64 -11.70
C ALA A 87 -19.05 -4.52 -13.15
N SER A 88 -20.32 -4.15 -13.32
CA SER A 88 -20.96 -3.89 -14.61
C SER A 88 -21.74 -2.57 -14.60
N GLU A 89 -22.15 -2.08 -15.77
CA GLU A 89 -23.03 -0.90 -15.87
C GLU A 89 -24.35 -1.10 -15.10
N GLU A 90 -24.82 -2.34 -15.01
CA GLU A 90 -26.01 -2.68 -14.22
C GLU A 90 -25.82 -2.40 -12.74
N ASP A 91 -24.62 -2.68 -12.20
CA ASP A 91 -24.30 -2.38 -10.80
C ASP A 91 -24.36 -0.87 -10.49
N VAL A 92 -23.99 -0.03 -11.47
CA VAL A 92 -24.10 1.43 -11.35
C VAL A 92 -25.57 1.83 -11.21
N HIS A 93 -26.46 1.24 -12.01
CA HIS A 93 -27.88 1.56 -12.01
C HIS A 93 -28.59 1.10 -10.73
N ILE A 94 -28.29 -0.11 -10.24
CA ILE A 94 -28.97 -0.67 -9.05
C ILE A 94 -28.33 -0.19 -7.73
N GLY A 95 -27.20 0.52 -7.79
CA GLY A 95 -26.59 1.22 -6.66
C GLY A 95 -26.27 0.31 -5.48
N GLN A 96 -26.80 0.61 -4.28
CA GLN A 96 -26.56 -0.20 -3.08
C GLN A 96 -27.04 -1.66 -3.21
N THR A 97 -28.02 -1.91 -4.09
CA THR A 97 -28.54 -3.26 -4.35
C THR A 97 -27.45 -4.18 -4.89
N SER A 98 -26.48 -3.64 -5.64
CA SER A 98 -25.32 -4.40 -6.13
C SER A 98 -24.49 -5.01 -5.01
N VAL A 99 -24.40 -4.35 -3.85
CA VAL A 99 -23.74 -4.85 -2.65
C VAL A 99 -24.64 -5.87 -1.94
N ALA A 100 -25.93 -5.59 -1.81
CA ALA A 100 -26.90 -6.48 -1.19
C ALA A 100 -26.97 -7.85 -1.90
N LEU A 101 -26.99 -7.84 -3.23
CA LEU A 101 -26.96 -9.04 -4.06
C LEU A 101 -25.66 -9.83 -3.88
N ARG A 102 -24.51 -9.15 -3.80
CA ARG A 102 -23.24 -9.81 -3.51
C ARG A 102 -23.19 -10.41 -2.10
N ILE A 103 -23.82 -9.78 -1.10
CA ILE A 103 -23.95 -10.32 0.26
C ILE A 103 -24.74 -11.63 0.22
N ILE A 104 -25.91 -11.62 -0.44
CA ILE A 104 -26.76 -12.81 -0.58
C ILE A 104 -26.03 -13.92 -1.34
N TYR A 105 -25.43 -13.58 -2.48
CA TYR A 105 -24.67 -14.53 -3.29
C TYR A 105 -23.50 -15.12 -2.50
N GLN A 106 -22.71 -14.29 -1.83
CA GLN A 106 -21.52 -14.73 -1.09
C GLN A 106 -21.87 -15.67 0.06
N HIS A 107 -23.02 -15.47 0.71
CA HIS A 107 -23.47 -16.29 1.83
C HIS A 107 -24.14 -17.60 1.39
N PHE A 108 -25.07 -17.52 0.43
CA PHE A 108 -25.94 -18.67 0.09
C PHE A 108 -25.51 -19.46 -1.14
N ILE A 109 -24.73 -18.87 -2.05
CA ILE A 109 -24.54 -19.41 -3.42
C ILE A 109 -23.06 -19.64 -3.74
N ALA A 110 -22.17 -18.76 -3.29
CA ALA A 110 -20.75 -18.83 -3.59
C ALA A 110 -20.14 -20.18 -3.17
N GLY A 111 -19.33 -20.77 -4.05
CA GLY A 111 -18.80 -22.12 -3.89
C GLY A 111 -19.70 -23.23 -4.45
N GLY A 112 -20.91 -22.89 -4.89
CA GLY A 112 -21.80 -23.79 -5.62
C GLY A 112 -21.54 -23.85 -7.13
N SER A 113 -22.48 -24.41 -7.88
CA SER A 113 -22.42 -24.56 -9.34
C SER A 113 -22.83 -23.32 -10.13
N ILE A 114 -23.45 -22.34 -9.44
CA ILE A 114 -23.99 -21.12 -10.04
C ILE A 114 -22.97 -20.00 -9.81
N ASN A 115 -22.53 -19.36 -10.89
CA ASN A 115 -21.68 -18.17 -10.79
C ASN A 115 -22.53 -16.89 -10.62
N TYR A 116 -21.86 -15.77 -10.29
CA TYR A 116 -22.55 -14.53 -9.98
C TYR A 116 -23.39 -13.99 -11.15
N ASP A 117 -22.88 -14.07 -12.38
CA ASP A 117 -23.61 -13.59 -13.56
C ASP A 117 -24.87 -14.42 -13.84
N GLN A 118 -24.83 -15.73 -13.56
CA GLN A 118 -26.00 -16.61 -13.61
C GLN A 118 -27.01 -16.22 -12.54
N PHE A 119 -26.55 -16.00 -11.30
CA PHE A 119 -27.41 -15.53 -10.21
C PHE A 119 -28.11 -14.21 -10.54
N LEU A 120 -27.39 -13.23 -11.09
CA LEU A 120 -27.96 -11.94 -11.48
C LEU A 120 -29.02 -12.04 -12.58
N ARG A 121 -28.94 -13.04 -13.47
CA ARG A 121 -29.98 -13.25 -14.51
C ARG A 121 -31.31 -13.73 -13.95
N GLU A 122 -31.29 -14.43 -12.83
CA GLU A 122 -32.50 -14.90 -12.13
C GLU A 122 -33.11 -13.81 -11.24
N TYR A 123 -32.37 -12.73 -10.98
CA TYR A 123 -32.84 -11.62 -10.17
C TYR A 123 -33.78 -10.70 -10.96
N ASP A 124 -34.94 -10.38 -10.35
CA ASP A 124 -35.83 -9.36 -10.90
C ASP A 124 -35.23 -7.96 -10.71
N LYS A 125 -34.75 -7.41 -11.83
CA LYS A 125 -34.06 -6.12 -11.91
C LYS A 125 -34.92 -4.93 -11.49
N THR A 126 -36.24 -5.09 -11.39
CA THR A 126 -37.13 -4.04 -10.87
C THR A 126 -37.19 -3.99 -9.35
N SER A 127 -36.77 -5.07 -8.69
CA SER A 127 -36.68 -5.13 -7.24
C SER A 127 -35.43 -4.39 -6.76
N GLN A 128 -35.58 -3.58 -5.70
CA GLN A 128 -34.45 -2.97 -4.99
C GLN A 128 -34.32 -3.63 -3.63
N ILE A 129 -33.11 -4.11 -3.30
CA ILE A 129 -32.81 -4.71 -2.00
C ILE A 129 -31.80 -3.82 -1.28
N PRO A 130 -32.17 -3.19 -0.16
CA PRO A 130 -31.23 -2.48 0.70
C PRO A 130 -30.17 -3.42 1.28
N ILE A 131 -28.99 -2.87 1.59
CA ILE A 131 -27.93 -3.63 2.28
C ILE A 131 -28.41 -4.14 3.64
N SER A 132 -29.24 -3.37 4.35
CA SER A 132 -29.86 -3.80 5.62
C SER A 132 -30.64 -5.09 5.46
N ASP A 133 -31.46 -5.19 4.42
CA ASP A 133 -32.38 -6.30 4.25
C ASP A 133 -31.62 -7.57 3.87
N ALA A 134 -30.56 -7.44 3.04
CA ALA A 134 -29.65 -8.54 2.77
C ALA A 134 -28.93 -9.03 4.03
N LEU A 135 -28.46 -8.13 4.88
CA LEU A 135 -27.82 -8.50 6.16
C LEU A 135 -28.83 -9.12 7.12
N ASP A 136 -30.07 -8.64 7.18
CA ASP A 136 -31.13 -9.22 7.99
C ASP A 136 -31.48 -10.63 7.54
N ILE A 137 -31.52 -10.89 6.23
CA ILE A 137 -31.72 -12.25 5.68
C ILE A 137 -30.58 -13.17 6.14
N VAL A 138 -29.32 -12.75 5.98
CA VAL A 138 -28.15 -13.51 6.43
C VAL A 138 -28.19 -13.72 7.94
N LEU A 139 -28.52 -12.69 8.72
CA LEU A 139 -28.61 -12.77 10.17
C LEU A 139 -29.65 -13.77 10.65
N ARG A 140 -30.82 -13.82 10.00
CA ARG A 140 -31.86 -14.81 10.31
C ARG A 140 -31.34 -16.22 10.09
N ASP A 141 -30.67 -16.47 8.98
CA ASP A 141 -30.07 -17.77 8.67
C ASP A 141 -29.02 -18.18 9.72
N VAL A 142 -28.00 -17.35 9.95
CA VAL A 142 -26.89 -17.68 10.88
C VAL A 142 -27.32 -17.76 12.35
N ASN A 143 -28.44 -17.15 12.71
CA ASN A 143 -28.97 -17.18 14.08
C ASN A 143 -30.14 -18.16 14.28
N THR A 144 -30.60 -18.87 13.25
CA THR A 144 -31.81 -19.73 13.31
C THR A 144 -31.76 -20.75 14.46
N ASN A 145 -30.58 -21.27 14.78
CA ASN A 145 -30.38 -22.29 15.82
C ASN A 145 -29.44 -21.84 16.95
N LYS A 146 -29.31 -20.52 17.17
CA LYS A 146 -28.43 -19.97 18.20
C LYS A 146 -29.21 -19.52 19.42
N ASP A 147 -28.70 -19.87 20.60
CA ASP A 147 -29.16 -19.32 21.87
C ASP A 147 -28.90 -17.81 21.92
N ASP A 148 -29.72 -17.08 22.67
CA ASP A 148 -29.66 -15.61 22.76
C ASP A 148 -28.26 -15.07 23.11
N ASP A 149 -27.52 -15.79 23.94
CA ASP A 149 -26.17 -15.44 24.37
C ASP A 149 -25.11 -15.59 23.27
N THR A 150 -25.40 -16.39 22.24
CA THR A 150 -24.50 -16.69 21.11
C THR A 150 -24.93 -16.07 19.79
N LYS A 151 -26.12 -15.45 19.75
CA LYS A 151 -26.64 -14.76 18.57
C LYS A 151 -25.65 -13.71 18.09
N ILE A 152 -25.36 -13.74 16.79
CA ILE A 152 -24.52 -12.76 16.12
C ILE A 152 -25.10 -11.37 16.35
N ASN A 153 -24.26 -10.48 16.90
CA ASN A 153 -24.58 -9.07 17.11
C ASN A 153 -23.46 -8.13 16.66
N PHE A 154 -22.38 -8.67 16.09
CA PHE A 154 -21.25 -7.91 15.59
C PHE A 154 -20.97 -8.33 14.15
N ILE A 155 -21.13 -7.41 13.19
CA ILE A 155 -21.03 -7.73 11.77
C ILE A 155 -19.93 -6.90 11.12
N VAL A 156 -18.96 -7.58 10.54
CA VAL A 156 -17.91 -6.96 9.72
C VAL A 156 -18.26 -7.17 8.25
N VAL A 157 -18.39 -6.08 7.49
CA VAL A 157 -18.70 -6.14 6.06
C VAL A 157 -17.55 -5.52 5.27
N GLY A 158 -16.73 -6.34 4.62
CA GLY A 158 -15.72 -5.86 3.67
C GLY A 158 -16.34 -5.65 2.30
N ILE A 159 -16.22 -4.44 1.73
CA ILE A 159 -16.65 -4.13 0.37
C ILE A 159 -15.40 -3.77 -0.43
N ASP A 160 -14.91 -4.69 -1.24
CA ASP A 160 -13.64 -4.57 -1.98
C ASP A 160 -13.82 -4.10 -3.42
N GLU A 161 -12.76 -3.53 -3.97
CA GLU A 161 -12.65 -3.00 -5.34
C GLU A 161 -13.77 -2.01 -5.73
N ILE A 162 -14.21 -1.17 -4.79
CA ILE A 162 -15.27 -0.18 -5.02
C ILE A 162 -14.94 0.85 -6.12
N ASN A 163 -13.65 1.02 -6.42
CA ASN A 163 -13.15 1.81 -7.54
C ASN A 163 -13.67 1.34 -8.90
N HIS A 164 -13.98 0.05 -9.09
CA HIS A 164 -14.55 -0.41 -10.36
C HIS A 164 -15.92 0.20 -10.63
N LEU A 165 -16.76 0.37 -9.62
CA LEU A 165 -18.04 1.08 -9.76
C LEU A 165 -17.84 2.55 -10.07
N HIS A 166 -16.85 3.18 -9.41
CA HIS A 166 -16.54 4.58 -9.66
C HIS A 166 -16.08 4.80 -11.12
N ASN A 167 -15.26 3.90 -11.66
CA ASN A 167 -14.73 3.99 -13.02
C ASN A 167 -15.80 3.79 -14.10
N LEU A 168 -16.86 3.02 -13.81
CA LEU A 168 -18.00 2.83 -14.70
C LEU A 168 -18.99 3.99 -14.65
N TYR A 169 -18.97 4.79 -13.59
CA TYR A 169 -19.88 5.89 -13.40
C TYR A 169 -19.52 7.08 -14.28
N ASN A 170 -20.42 7.46 -15.18
CA ASN A 170 -20.31 8.67 -15.96
C ASN A 170 -21.12 9.82 -15.33
N LYS A 171 -20.41 10.75 -14.70
CA LYS A 171 -20.99 11.93 -14.04
C LYS A 171 -21.76 12.86 -15.00
N GLU A 172 -21.42 12.87 -16.29
CA GLU A 172 -22.11 13.71 -17.28
C GLU A 172 -23.49 13.15 -17.63
N LEU A 173 -23.65 11.82 -17.59
CA LEU A 173 -24.89 11.14 -17.93
C LEU A 173 -25.86 11.06 -16.75
N ASP A 174 -25.35 10.80 -15.54
CA ASP A 174 -26.18 10.78 -14.33
C ASP A 174 -25.47 11.45 -13.14
N PRO A 175 -25.45 12.79 -13.07
CA PRO A 175 -24.75 13.51 -12.01
C PRO A 175 -25.32 13.28 -10.60
N ARG A 176 -26.48 12.62 -10.46
CA ARG A 176 -27.17 12.44 -9.17
C ARG A 176 -27.07 11.03 -8.60
N GLN A 177 -26.63 10.04 -9.37
CA GLN A 177 -26.52 8.64 -8.94
C GLN A 177 -25.07 8.12 -8.95
N ASN A 178 -24.16 8.76 -8.21
CA ASN A 178 -22.88 8.12 -7.93
C ASN A 178 -23.13 6.82 -7.12
N PRO A 179 -22.83 5.63 -7.66
CA PRO A 179 -23.15 4.36 -7.01
C PRO A 179 -22.35 4.17 -5.71
N VAL A 180 -21.11 4.66 -5.67
CA VAL A 180 -20.27 4.62 -4.47
C VAL A 180 -20.90 5.48 -3.36
N ARG A 181 -21.48 6.63 -3.71
CA ARG A 181 -22.20 7.48 -2.76
C ARG A 181 -23.42 6.77 -2.18
N LEU A 182 -24.20 6.06 -3.00
CA LEU A 182 -25.36 5.29 -2.55
C LEU A 182 -24.94 4.20 -1.55
N ILE A 183 -23.84 3.50 -1.83
CA ILE A 183 -23.27 2.47 -0.95
C ILE A 183 -22.81 3.10 0.37
N VAL A 184 -22.05 4.20 0.32
CA VAL A 184 -21.58 4.93 1.52
C VAL A 184 -22.75 5.39 2.38
N HIS A 185 -23.82 5.92 1.77
CA HIS A 185 -25.01 6.34 2.50
C HIS A 185 -25.73 5.16 3.17
N ALA A 186 -25.81 4.02 2.49
CA ALA A 186 -26.43 2.81 3.01
C ALA A 186 -25.65 2.24 4.21
N VAL A 187 -24.33 2.08 4.09
CA VAL A 187 -23.49 1.57 5.19
C VAL A 187 -23.37 2.57 6.34
N GLY A 188 -23.36 3.86 6.04
CA GLY A 188 -23.39 4.91 7.06
C GLY A 188 -24.70 4.90 7.86
N ARG A 189 -25.85 4.64 7.19
CA ARG A 189 -27.15 4.49 7.84
C ARG A 189 -27.18 3.26 8.75
N LEU A 190 -26.59 2.14 8.33
CA LEU A 190 -26.46 0.95 9.16
C LEU A 190 -25.72 1.26 10.47
N ASN A 191 -24.58 1.95 10.39
CA ASN A 191 -23.80 2.33 11.57
C ASN A 191 -24.57 3.27 12.52
N CYS A 192 -25.48 4.09 11.98
CA CYS A 192 -26.27 5.06 12.74
C CYS A 192 -27.66 4.55 13.15
N SER A 193 -27.95 3.26 12.94
CA SER A 193 -29.27 2.68 13.21
C SER A 193 -29.63 2.67 14.70
N GLY A 194 -28.63 2.65 15.59
CA GLY A 194 -28.83 2.57 17.04
C GLY A 194 -29.41 1.24 17.53
N GLY A 195 -29.48 0.23 16.64
CA GLY A 195 -30.02 -1.10 16.94
C GLY A 195 -29.08 -1.98 17.76
N ASP A 196 -29.51 -3.22 18.00
CA ASP A 196 -28.74 -4.19 18.79
C ASP A 196 -27.57 -4.82 18.02
N ILE A 197 -27.57 -4.71 16.69
CA ILE A 197 -26.49 -5.17 15.83
C ILE A 197 -25.48 -4.05 15.63
N PHE A 198 -24.21 -4.33 15.93
CA PHE A 198 -23.10 -3.43 15.68
C PHE A 198 -22.44 -3.74 14.34
N TYR A 199 -22.44 -2.77 13.43
CA TYR A 199 -21.90 -2.91 12.08
C TYR A 199 -20.51 -2.27 11.95
N VAL A 200 -19.59 -2.97 11.29
CA VAL A 200 -18.25 -2.48 10.92
C VAL A 200 -18.06 -2.65 9.40
N PRO A 201 -18.64 -1.76 8.59
CA PRO A 201 -18.39 -1.75 7.16
C PRO A 201 -16.99 -1.22 6.87
N ILE A 202 -16.24 -1.86 5.99
CA ILE A 202 -14.90 -1.44 5.57
C ILE A 202 -14.91 -1.35 4.05
N LEU A 203 -14.75 -0.14 3.53
CA LEU A 203 -14.69 0.10 2.09
C LEU A 203 -13.25 -0.02 1.63
N ALA A 204 -12.97 -0.90 0.67
CA ALA A 204 -11.65 -1.10 0.11
C ALA A 204 -11.65 -0.89 -1.41
N GLY A 205 -10.52 -0.40 -1.92
CA GLY A 205 -10.38 -0.17 -3.35
C GLY A 205 -8.98 0.20 -3.76
N THR A 206 -8.68 -0.03 -5.04
CA THR A 206 -7.48 0.47 -5.69
C THR A 206 -7.79 1.84 -6.27
N ILE A 207 -7.30 2.89 -5.63
CA ILE A 207 -7.51 4.25 -6.13
C ILE A 207 -6.28 4.70 -6.90
N GLN A 208 -6.55 5.38 -8.03
CA GLN A 208 -5.58 6.00 -8.92
C GLN A 208 -5.87 7.51 -9.06
N GLY A 209 -6.52 8.12 -8.06
CA GLY A 209 -6.97 9.52 -8.08
C GLY A 209 -7.46 10.00 -6.70
N PRO A 210 -8.02 11.22 -6.56
CA PRO A 210 -8.33 11.73 -5.23
C PRO A 210 -9.47 10.99 -4.56
N LEU A 211 -9.20 10.49 -3.35
CA LEU A 211 -10.18 9.88 -2.46
C LEU A 211 -11.40 10.80 -2.28
N GLU A 212 -11.14 12.09 -2.14
CA GLU A 212 -12.13 13.13 -1.96
C GLU A 212 -13.07 13.25 -3.15
N GLU A 213 -12.66 12.90 -4.37
CA GLU A 213 -13.55 12.93 -5.53
C GLU A 213 -14.50 11.76 -5.56
N MET A 214 -14.04 10.57 -5.18
CA MET A 214 -14.88 9.38 -5.09
C MET A 214 -15.98 9.53 -4.02
N PHE A 215 -15.70 10.31 -2.97
CA PHE A 215 -16.54 10.46 -1.78
C PHE A 215 -17.12 11.87 -1.53
N ARG A 216 -16.91 12.82 -2.45
CA ARG A 216 -17.06 14.29 -2.30
C ARG A 216 -18.39 14.78 -1.73
N GLU A 217 -19.45 13.99 -1.89
CA GLU A 217 -20.83 14.38 -1.59
C GLU A 217 -21.44 13.61 -0.40
N SER A 218 -20.63 12.80 0.27
CA SER A 218 -21.03 12.14 1.51
C SER A 218 -20.78 13.05 2.70
N THR A 219 -21.70 12.98 3.66
CA THR A 219 -21.60 13.72 4.93
C THR A 219 -21.07 12.86 6.08
N TYR A 220 -20.72 11.61 5.79
CA TYR A 220 -20.11 10.70 6.76
C TYR A 220 -18.61 10.96 6.85
N LEU A 221 -18.08 10.81 8.07
CA LEU A 221 -16.65 10.92 8.33
C LEU A 221 -15.95 9.58 8.09
N TYR A 222 -14.70 9.64 7.66
CA TYR A 222 -13.93 8.47 7.23
C TYR A 222 -12.73 8.22 8.11
N LEU A 223 -12.52 6.97 8.49
CA LEU A 223 -11.32 6.50 9.17
C LEU A 223 -10.40 5.86 8.14
N ARG A 224 -9.35 6.58 7.74
CA ARG A 224 -8.37 6.04 6.78
C ARG A 224 -7.54 4.95 7.43
N LEU A 225 -7.50 3.78 6.80
CA LEU A 225 -6.71 2.64 7.24
C LEU A 225 -5.41 2.58 6.45
N PRO A 226 -4.26 2.89 7.08
CA PRO A 226 -2.98 2.81 6.38
C PRO A 226 -2.60 1.34 6.18
N LEU A 227 -2.25 0.99 4.94
CA LEU A 227 -1.50 -0.22 4.61
C LEU A 227 -0.11 0.20 4.15
N ARG A 228 0.88 0.05 5.02
CA ARG A 228 2.27 0.34 4.64
C ARG A 228 2.89 -0.83 3.90
N LEU A 229 3.98 -0.54 3.20
CA LEU A 229 4.88 -1.57 2.69
C LEU A 229 5.48 -2.38 3.85
N LEU A 230 5.88 -3.62 3.53
CA LEU A 230 6.54 -4.49 4.49
C LEU A 230 7.95 -3.97 4.80
N ARG A 231 8.33 -3.98 6.07
CA ARG A 231 9.71 -3.68 6.49
C ARG A 231 10.62 -4.86 6.18
N ASP A 232 11.91 -4.61 6.03
CA ASP A 232 12.91 -5.66 5.76
C ASP A 232 12.84 -6.81 6.77
N GLU A 233 12.64 -6.52 8.05
CA GLU A 233 12.49 -7.54 9.10
C GLU A 233 11.26 -8.44 8.87
N GLU A 234 10.16 -7.86 8.38
CA GLU A 234 8.92 -8.57 8.08
C GLU A 234 9.07 -9.41 6.82
N VAL A 235 9.68 -8.85 5.78
CA VAL A 235 10.04 -9.58 4.55
C VAL A 235 10.96 -10.75 4.87
N TRP A 236 11.93 -10.56 5.77
CA TRP A 236 12.84 -11.59 6.22
C TRP A 236 12.15 -12.69 7.02
N ASN A 237 11.22 -12.34 7.91
CA ASN A 237 10.41 -13.32 8.64
C ASN A 237 9.52 -14.14 7.70
N ILE A 238 8.91 -13.50 6.70
CA ILE A 238 8.18 -14.18 5.63
C ILE A 238 9.11 -15.12 4.85
N SER A 239 10.32 -14.66 4.50
CA SER A 239 11.33 -15.46 3.80
C SER A 239 11.65 -16.76 4.54
N LYS A 240 11.85 -16.68 5.87
CA LYS A 240 12.13 -17.84 6.72
C LYS A 240 10.97 -18.83 6.72
N ASN A 241 9.73 -18.33 6.86
CA ASN A 241 8.55 -19.17 6.87
C ASN A 241 8.37 -19.92 5.53
N ILE A 242 8.55 -19.22 4.41
CA ILE A 242 8.48 -19.82 3.06
C ILE A 242 9.64 -20.81 2.84
N ALA A 243 10.83 -20.51 3.34
CA ALA A 243 11.97 -21.42 3.20
C ALA A 243 11.75 -22.74 3.93
N ASN A 244 11.11 -22.70 5.10
CA ASN A 244 10.76 -23.89 5.86
C ASN A 244 9.69 -24.74 5.14
N SER A 245 8.75 -24.11 4.43
CA SER A 245 7.69 -24.84 3.71
C SER A 245 8.15 -25.42 2.37
N ASN A 246 9.12 -24.78 1.71
CA ASN A 246 9.44 -25.06 0.30
C ASN A 246 10.89 -25.54 0.06
N ASN A 247 11.62 -25.96 1.11
CA ASN A 247 13.04 -26.35 1.02
C ASN A 247 13.94 -25.26 0.40
N LEU A 248 13.62 -23.97 0.60
CA LEU A 248 14.39 -22.86 0.03
C LEU A 248 15.50 -22.32 0.93
N ALA A 249 15.80 -23.01 2.04
CA ALA A 249 16.71 -22.56 3.09
C ALA A 249 18.10 -22.15 2.55
N GLU A 250 18.65 -22.91 1.60
CA GLU A 250 19.97 -22.63 1.02
C GLU A 250 19.97 -21.41 0.07
N TYR A 251 18.82 -21.06 -0.48
CA TYR A 251 18.68 -19.94 -1.41
C TYR A 251 18.44 -18.62 -0.67
N ILE A 252 17.67 -18.62 0.42
CA ILE A 252 17.36 -17.39 1.17
C ILE A 252 18.56 -16.82 1.95
N ASN A 253 19.54 -17.67 2.28
CA ASN A 253 20.72 -17.26 3.04
C ASN A 253 21.80 -16.57 2.17
N ARG A 254 21.60 -16.48 0.85
CA ARG A 254 22.56 -15.84 -0.06
C ARG A 254 22.45 -14.32 0.03
N SER A 255 23.59 -13.64 -0.06
CA SER A 255 23.64 -12.16 -0.10
C SER A 255 22.90 -11.58 -1.31
N THR A 256 22.84 -12.31 -2.42
CA THR A 256 22.08 -11.94 -3.62
C THR A 256 20.58 -11.95 -3.37
N PHE A 257 20.05 -12.93 -2.63
CA PHE A 257 18.64 -12.97 -2.24
C PHE A 257 18.28 -11.73 -1.41
N ARG A 258 19.12 -11.37 -0.43
CA ARG A 258 18.90 -10.17 0.41
C ARG A 258 18.85 -8.88 -0.41
N ARG A 259 19.68 -8.77 -1.45
CA ARG A 259 19.63 -7.63 -2.37
C ARG A 259 18.32 -7.62 -3.18
N CYS A 260 17.90 -8.77 -3.71
CA CYS A 260 16.64 -8.86 -4.45
C CYS A 260 15.44 -8.45 -3.60
N ILE A 261 15.34 -8.91 -2.35
CA ILE A 261 14.21 -8.52 -1.48
C ILE A 261 14.22 -7.03 -1.13
N SER A 262 15.40 -6.41 -0.93
CA SER A 262 15.46 -4.96 -0.67
C SER A 262 15.21 -4.14 -1.96
N ASP A 263 15.53 -4.68 -3.14
CA ASP A 263 15.13 -4.10 -4.43
C ASP A 263 13.61 -4.11 -4.64
N LEU A 264 12.89 -5.08 -4.06
CA LEU A 264 11.43 -5.15 -4.14
C LEU A 264 10.73 -4.17 -3.18
N GLY A 265 11.47 -3.57 -2.23
CA GLY A 265 11.00 -2.47 -1.39
C GLY A 265 9.74 -2.77 -0.59
N GLY A 266 9.58 -4.01 -0.11
CA GLY A 266 8.44 -4.38 0.73
C GLY A 266 7.07 -4.48 0.03
N GLN A 267 7.04 -4.38 -1.31
CA GLN A 267 5.80 -4.49 -2.08
C GLN A 267 5.32 -5.95 -2.10
N VAL A 268 4.15 -6.20 -1.50
CA VAL A 268 3.64 -7.55 -1.21
C VAL A 268 3.49 -8.40 -2.47
N ARG A 269 2.92 -7.84 -3.55
CA ARG A 269 2.74 -8.56 -4.82
C ARG A 269 4.06 -8.91 -5.49
N ALA A 270 5.03 -8.01 -5.47
CA ALA A 270 6.33 -8.20 -6.07
C ALA A 270 7.08 -9.32 -5.34
N LEU A 271 6.97 -9.35 -4.01
CA LEU A 271 7.45 -10.46 -3.17
C LEU A 271 6.73 -11.78 -3.47
N GLU A 272 5.40 -11.78 -3.59
CA GLU A 272 4.61 -12.97 -3.97
C GLU A 272 5.11 -13.57 -5.30
N LEU A 273 5.27 -12.73 -6.32
CA LEU A 273 5.79 -13.15 -7.63
C LEU A 273 7.23 -13.68 -7.52
N PHE A 274 8.09 -12.98 -6.78
CA PHE A 274 9.47 -13.37 -6.56
C PHE A 274 9.56 -14.76 -5.93
N TYR A 275 8.82 -15.03 -4.85
CA TYR A 275 8.82 -16.33 -4.19
C TYR A 275 8.23 -17.44 -5.06
N SER A 276 7.18 -17.13 -5.85
CA SER A 276 6.59 -18.09 -6.78
C SER A 276 7.58 -18.53 -7.86
N ILE A 277 8.30 -17.57 -8.48
CA ILE A 277 9.31 -17.86 -9.49
C ILE A 277 10.53 -18.56 -8.86
N LEU A 278 10.98 -18.10 -7.69
CA LEU A 278 12.08 -18.76 -6.98
C LEU A 278 11.75 -20.21 -6.63
N SER A 279 10.54 -20.48 -6.15
CA SER A 279 10.09 -21.83 -5.80
C SER A 279 10.06 -22.73 -7.05
N SER A 280 9.57 -22.22 -8.18
CA SER A 280 9.52 -23.00 -9.43
C SER A 280 10.92 -23.31 -9.98
N GLN A 281 11.86 -22.37 -9.88
CA GLN A 281 13.26 -22.57 -10.26
C GLN A 281 13.95 -23.60 -9.35
N ALA A 282 13.75 -23.51 -8.03
CA ALA A 282 14.32 -24.46 -7.08
C ALA A 282 13.83 -25.90 -7.30
N MET A 283 12.55 -26.08 -7.71
CA MET A 283 12.01 -27.39 -8.07
C MET A 283 12.70 -28.05 -9.27
N GLN A 284 13.31 -27.27 -10.16
CA GLN A 284 14.05 -27.79 -11.32
C GLN A 284 15.43 -28.36 -10.95
N LYS A 285 15.79 -28.39 -9.65
CA LYS A 285 17.03 -28.98 -9.09
C LYS A 285 18.32 -28.52 -9.77
N THR A 286 18.34 -27.31 -10.30
CA THR A 286 19.59 -26.69 -10.72
C THR A 286 20.33 -26.22 -9.47
N ASN A 287 21.59 -26.62 -9.29
CA ASN A 287 22.45 -26.16 -8.17
C ASN A 287 22.71 -24.63 -8.22
N TYR A 288 22.22 -23.97 -9.27
CA TYR A 288 22.35 -22.55 -9.53
C TYR A 288 20.98 -21.91 -9.74
N VAL A 289 20.71 -20.84 -9.00
CA VAL A 289 19.55 -19.96 -9.18
C VAL A 289 20.04 -18.65 -9.75
N ASP A 290 19.52 -18.29 -10.92
CA ASP A 290 19.77 -16.99 -11.55
C ASP A 290 18.79 -15.95 -11.01
N TYR A 291 19.22 -15.22 -9.98
CA TYR A 291 18.43 -14.15 -9.39
C TYR A 291 18.19 -12.97 -10.35
N VAL A 292 19.08 -12.76 -11.33
CA VAL A 292 18.89 -11.69 -12.34
C VAL A 292 17.72 -12.07 -13.24
N TYR A 293 17.68 -13.32 -13.70
CA TYR A 293 16.54 -13.85 -14.44
C TYR A 293 15.24 -13.76 -13.63
N ILE A 294 15.24 -14.17 -12.35
CA ILE A 294 14.05 -14.08 -11.50
C ILE A 294 13.55 -12.63 -11.40
N MET A 295 14.44 -11.67 -11.09
CA MET A 295 14.07 -10.26 -10.98
C MET A 295 13.54 -9.69 -12.30
N LEU A 296 14.11 -10.12 -13.44
CA LEU A 296 13.61 -9.73 -14.76
C LEU A 296 12.19 -10.26 -15.01
N GLN A 297 11.91 -11.51 -14.61
CA GLN A 297 10.56 -12.09 -14.72
C GLN A 297 9.56 -11.36 -13.82
N VAL A 298 9.94 -11.06 -12.56
CA VAL A 298 9.11 -10.26 -11.65
C VAL A 298 8.78 -8.90 -12.28
N LYS A 299 9.80 -8.19 -12.78
CA LYS A 299 9.62 -6.90 -13.47
C LYS A 299 8.65 -7.03 -14.64
N ASN A 300 8.84 -8.00 -15.52
CA ASN A 300 8.00 -8.19 -16.70
C ASN A 300 6.54 -8.50 -16.32
N LEU A 301 6.32 -9.34 -15.31
CA LEU A 301 4.98 -9.66 -14.81
C LEU A 301 4.31 -8.43 -14.19
N LEU A 302 5.07 -7.60 -13.46
CA LEU A 302 4.56 -6.35 -12.90
C LEU A 302 4.21 -5.33 -14.00
N LEU A 303 5.08 -5.18 -15.02
CA LEU A 303 4.82 -4.32 -16.18
C LEU A 303 3.61 -4.77 -16.99
N HIS A 304 3.37 -6.08 -17.10
CA HIS A 304 2.18 -6.58 -17.78
C HIS A 304 0.90 -6.34 -16.98
N ARG A 305 0.97 -6.43 -15.64
CA ARG A 305 -0.19 -6.29 -14.75
C ARG A 305 -0.61 -4.85 -14.52
N TYR A 306 0.34 -3.93 -14.49
CA TYR A 306 0.09 -2.55 -14.14
C TYR A 306 0.55 -1.63 -15.26
N PRO A 307 -0.25 -0.62 -15.63
CA PRO A 307 0.07 0.31 -16.71
C PRO A 307 1.10 1.35 -16.25
N PHE A 308 2.27 0.90 -15.76
CA PHE A 308 3.32 1.78 -15.25
C PHE A 308 3.80 2.76 -16.32
N GLU A 309 3.84 2.36 -17.59
CA GLU A 309 4.25 3.23 -18.70
C GLU A 309 3.33 4.44 -18.86
N THR A 310 2.02 4.26 -18.63
CA THR A 310 1.02 5.33 -18.67
C THR A 310 1.30 6.39 -17.60
N TYR A 311 1.76 5.96 -16.42
CA TYR A 311 2.07 6.85 -15.31
C TYR A 311 3.53 7.30 -15.26
N ALA A 312 4.44 6.63 -15.96
CA ALA A 312 5.87 6.93 -15.92
C ALA A 312 6.13 8.38 -16.35
N ASN A 313 5.45 8.87 -17.38
CA ASN A 313 5.58 10.25 -17.85
C ASN A 313 5.03 11.30 -16.86
N ILE A 314 4.10 10.88 -16.00
CA ILE A 314 3.47 11.70 -14.96
C ILE A 314 4.36 11.73 -13.71
N ILE A 315 4.92 10.59 -13.33
CA ILE A 315 5.62 10.39 -12.06
C ILE A 315 7.12 10.71 -12.17
N THR A 316 7.73 10.50 -13.34
CA THR A 316 9.18 10.72 -13.52
C THR A 316 9.64 12.12 -13.12
N PRO A 317 8.94 13.22 -13.48
CA PRO A 317 9.38 14.56 -13.09
C PRO A 317 9.21 14.79 -11.59
N ALA A 318 8.12 14.32 -10.99
CA ALA A 318 7.90 14.39 -9.55
C ALA A 318 8.97 13.62 -8.75
N ILE A 319 9.29 12.39 -9.17
CA ILE A 319 10.39 11.61 -8.59
C ILE A 319 11.73 12.32 -8.82
N ALA A 320 11.98 12.84 -10.02
CA ALA A 320 13.22 13.56 -10.31
C ALA A 320 13.35 14.82 -9.43
N HIS A 321 12.28 15.58 -9.23
CA HIS A 321 12.31 16.76 -8.37
C HIS A 321 12.53 16.39 -6.91
N ALA A 322 11.86 15.35 -6.39
CA ALA A 322 12.10 14.83 -5.05
C ALA A 322 13.55 14.33 -4.88
N ILE A 323 14.08 13.58 -5.85
CA ILE A 323 15.46 13.07 -5.85
C ILE A 323 16.47 14.21 -5.99
N LEU A 324 16.18 15.25 -6.76
CA LEU A 324 17.10 16.37 -6.95
C LEU A 324 16.94 17.43 -5.85
N ASN A 325 16.04 17.20 -4.90
CA ASN A 325 15.65 18.15 -3.85
C ASN A 325 15.28 19.52 -4.44
N ILE A 326 14.65 19.51 -5.62
CA ILE A 326 14.19 20.71 -6.31
C ILE A 326 12.92 21.15 -5.57
N PRO A 327 12.90 22.36 -4.99
CA PRO A 327 11.71 22.85 -4.33
C PRO A 327 10.60 23.02 -5.36
N VAL A 328 9.46 22.39 -5.11
CA VAL A 328 8.25 22.49 -5.93
C VAL A 328 7.17 23.19 -5.13
N LYS A 329 6.41 24.06 -5.80
CA LYS A 329 5.19 24.64 -5.27
C LYS A 329 4.01 23.76 -5.67
N GLU A 330 2.97 23.82 -4.86
CA GLU A 330 1.66 23.20 -5.08
C GLU A 330 1.13 23.29 -6.53
N TYR A 331 1.27 24.46 -7.17
CA TYR A 331 0.77 24.70 -8.53
C TYR A 331 1.82 24.45 -9.63
N ASP A 332 3.03 24.03 -9.28
CA ASP A 332 4.06 23.73 -10.27
C ASP A 332 3.65 22.51 -11.09
N LYS A 333 4.03 22.50 -12.37
CA LYS A 333 3.78 21.38 -13.27
C LYS A 333 4.61 20.19 -12.83
N ALA A 334 3.97 19.04 -12.77
CA ALA A 334 4.52 17.85 -12.18
C ALA A 334 4.63 16.68 -13.17
N ASP A 335 4.03 16.82 -14.35
CA ASP A 335 4.22 15.95 -15.50
C ASP A 335 4.96 16.65 -16.64
N ASN A 336 5.53 15.86 -17.55
CA ASN A 336 6.25 16.39 -18.72
C ASN A 336 5.35 17.12 -19.73
N ASN A 337 4.05 16.79 -19.74
CA ASN A 337 3.08 17.36 -20.69
C ASN A 337 2.42 18.64 -20.14
N GLY A 338 2.69 18.98 -18.87
CA GLY A 338 2.17 20.18 -18.22
C GLY A 338 0.67 20.17 -17.97
N GLN A 339 0.05 18.99 -17.93
CA GLN A 339 -1.39 18.81 -17.68
C GLN A 339 -1.69 18.63 -16.19
N LEU A 340 -0.69 18.24 -15.38
CA LEU A 340 -0.86 17.91 -13.97
C LEU A 340 0.05 18.80 -13.11
N ASN A 341 -0.47 19.30 -12.00
CA ASN A 341 0.31 20.04 -11.01
C ASN A 341 0.54 19.22 -9.73
N TYR A 342 1.43 19.67 -8.85
CA TYR A 342 1.76 18.94 -7.62
C TYR A 342 0.58 18.81 -6.64
N ILE A 343 -0.38 19.74 -6.64
CA ILE A 343 -1.67 19.60 -5.93
C ILE A 343 -2.47 18.43 -6.50
N TYR A 344 -2.53 18.32 -7.82
CA TYR A 344 -3.26 17.24 -8.47
C TYR A 344 -2.58 15.91 -8.19
N LEU A 345 -1.24 15.85 -8.18
CA LEU A 345 -0.50 14.66 -7.78
C LEU A 345 -0.60 14.32 -6.29
N SER A 346 -0.58 15.31 -5.38
CA SER A 346 -0.77 15.08 -3.94
C SER A 346 -2.21 14.70 -3.59
N SER A 347 -3.19 15.26 -4.31
CA SER A 347 -4.59 14.87 -4.19
C SER A 347 -4.87 13.51 -4.83
N GLN A 348 -4.19 13.11 -5.90
CA GLN A 348 -4.36 11.79 -6.55
C GLN A 348 -3.87 10.61 -5.70
N ASP A 349 -3.18 10.86 -4.59
CA ASP A 349 -2.70 9.83 -3.66
C ASP A 349 -2.14 10.49 -2.38
N ASN A 350 -2.73 10.24 -1.21
CA ASN A 350 -2.11 10.54 0.09
C ASN A 350 -0.88 9.66 0.40
N LEU A 351 -0.43 8.83 -0.54
CA LEU A 351 0.90 8.23 -0.51
C LEU A 351 1.99 9.32 -0.65
N TRP A 352 1.69 10.42 -1.35
CA TRP A 352 2.66 11.45 -1.69
C TRP A 352 2.79 12.55 -0.65
N ASP A 353 1.78 12.79 0.19
CA ASP A 353 1.92 13.70 1.35
C ASP A 353 3.11 13.26 2.23
N VAL A 354 3.32 11.94 2.38
CA VAL A 354 4.46 11.36 3.12
C VAL A 354 5.80 11.52 2.39
N MET A 355 5.79 11.61 1.06
CA MET A 355 7.00 11.79 0.26
C MET A 355 7.36 13.27 0.00
N ILE A 356 6.37 14.16 0.05
CA ILE A 356 6.50 15.59 -0.32
C ILE A 356 6.53 16.47 0.93
N ASP A 357 5.83 16.13 2.02
CA ASP A 357 5.91 16.87 3.28
C ASP A 357 7.17 16.47 4.06
N GLN A 358 8.19 17.35 4.00
CA GLN A 358 9.43 17.24 4.78
C GLN A 358 9.22 17.25 6.31
N LYS A 359 8.02 17.58 6.80
CA LYS A 359 7.65 17.54 8.22
C LYS A 359 6.81 16.32 8.61
N SER A 360 6.29 15.58 7.63
CA SER A 360 5.57 14.34 7.91
C SER A 360 6.57 13.27 8.34
N HIS A 361 6.23 12.51 9.38
CA HIS A 361 7.14 11.55 10.00
C HIS A 361 7.38 10.35 9.06
N VAL A 362 8.39 10.48 8.19
CA VAL A 362 9.08 9.33 7.60
C VAL A 362 9.74 8.58 8.75
N TYR A 363 9.36 7.32 8.96
CA TYR A 363 10.06 6.47 9.91
C TYR A 363 11.50 6.26 9.42
N TRP A 364 12.43 6.85 10.17
CA TRP A 364 13.85 7.08 9.91
C TRP A 364 14.73 5.89 9.42
N GLN A 365 14.19 4.67 9.35
CA GLN A 365 14.94 3.44 9.04
C GLN A 365 15.12 3.19 7.53
N GLU A 366 14.39 3.91 6.67
CA GLU A 366 14.56 3.87 5.20
C GLU A 366 15.53 4.93 4.67
N PHE A 367 16.06 5.81 5.53
CA PHE A 367 16.85 6.96 5.10
C PHE A 367 18.26 6.57 4.61
N GLU A 368 18.88 5.51 5.12
CA GLU A 368 20.26 5.12 4.74
C GLU A 368 20.33 4.39 3.38
N GLU A 369 19.39 3.50 3.07
CA GLU A 369 19.36 2.76 1.80
C GLU A 369 18.82 3.64 0.64
N PHE A 370 17.82 4.48 0.91
CA PHE A 370 17.41 5.54 0.01
C PHE A 370 18.58 6.47 -0.29
N ASN A 371 19.35 6.91 0.72
CA ASN A 371 20.56 7.70 0.52
C ASN A 371 21.58 7.01 -0.38
N MET A 372 21.88 5.72 -0.21
CA MET A 372 22.90 5.05 -1.03
C MET A 372 22.53 4.96 -2.52
N ARG A 373 21.26 4.68 -2.83
CA ARG A 373 20.74 4.68 -4.21
C ARG A 373 20.61 6.11 -4.76
N PHE A 374 20.22 7.06 -3.92
CA PHE A 374 20.19 8.50 -4.19
C PHE A 374 21.57 9.08 -4.49
N TRP A 375 22.60 8.72 -3.72
CA TRP A 375 23.99 9.15 -3.93
C TRP A 375 24.58 8.55 -5.19
N THR A 376 24.35 7.26 -5.44
CA THR A 376 24.85 6.58 -6.66
C THR A 376 24.23 7.18 -7.92
N LEU A 377 22.93 7.49 -7.89
CA LEU A 377 22.21 8.12 -9.00
C LEU A 377 22.59 9.60 -9.17
N ARG A 378 22.72 10.35 -8.07
CA ARG A 378 23.16 11.75 -8.08
C ARG A 378 24.59 11.87 -8.62
N LEU A 379 25.52 11.03 -8.16
CA LEU A 379 26.90 11.00 -8.68
C LEU A 379 26.94 10.64 -10.17
N ARG A 380 26.10 9.69 -10.63
CA ARG A 380 25.94 9.34 -12.05
C ARG A 380 25.43 10.51 -12.90
N LEU A 381 24.38 11.21 -12.44
CA LEU A 381 23.83 12.37 -13.16
C LEU A 381 24.83 13.52 -13.22
N LEU A 382 25.60 13.75 -12.16
CA LEU A 382 26.64 14.78 -12.14
C LEU A 382 27.84 14.43 -13.02
N THR A 383 28.19 13.14 -13.18
CA THR A 383 29.19 12.71 -14.18
C THR A 383 28.72 12.91 -15.62
N VAL A 384 27.42 12.77 -15.90
CA VAL A 384 26.85 13.02 -17.24
C VAL A 384 26.88 14.52 -17.59
N LEU A 385 26.73 15.40 -16.59
CA LEU A 385 26.74 16.85 -16.80
C LEU A 385 28.15 17.45 -16.97
N ASN A 386 29.21 16.64 -16.81
CA ASN A 386 30.63 17.01 -16.97
C ASN A 386 31.05 18.34 -16.30
N LYS A 387 30.38 18.69 -15.18
CA LYS A 387 30.67 19.88 -14.39
C LYS A 387 31.55 19.51 -13.18
N PRO A 388 32.67 20.20 -12.93
CA PRO A 388 33.40 20.04 -11.68
C PRO A 388 32.55 20.57 -10.53
N ILE A 389 32.39 19.78 -9.48
CA ILE A 389 31.59 20.12 -8.29
C ILE A 389 32.52 20.10 -7.08
N THR A 390 32.35 21.07 -6.20
CA THR A 390 33.12 21.15 -4.95
C THR A 390 32.52 20.22 -3.90
N MET A 391 33.34 19.68 -2.98
CA MET A 391 32.83 18.81 -1.91
C MET A 391 31.81 19.52 -1.01
N GLN A 392 31.94 20.85 -0.86
CA GLN A 392 30.96 21.67 -0.15
C GLN A 392 29.60 21.73 -0.85
N GLU A 393 29.55 21.73 -2.18
CA GLU A 393 28.30 21.64 -2.94
C GLU A 393 27.70 20.24 -2.91
N LEU A 394 28.54 19.20 -2.82
CA LEU A 394 28.07 17.82 -2.70
C LEU A 394 27.43 17.54 -1.33
N PHE A 395 27.93 18.13 -0.24
CA PHE A 395 27.54 17.84 1.15
C PHE A 395 26.86 19.01 1.88
N ARG A 396 26.19 19.91 1.15
CA ARG A 396 25.70 21.21 1.64
C ARG A 396 24.79 21.15 2.90
N ASP A 397 24.18 20.01 3.19
CA ASP A 397 23.22 19.85 4.30
C ASP A 397 23.79 19.09 5.52
N ILE A 398 25.07 18.70 5.49
CA ILE A 398 25.73 18.08 6.65
C ILE A 398 26.24 19.18 7.59
N LYS A 399 25.47 19.45 8.66
CA LYS A 399 25.92 20.30 9.78
C LYS A 399 27.06 19.59 10.53
N ASN A 400 28.30 19.85 10.07
CA ASN A 400 29.62 19.61 10.70
C ASN A 400 30.66 19.04 9.72
N LEU A 401 30.72 19.55 8.48
CA LEU A 401 31.85 19.32 7.59
C LEU A 401 33.00 20.31 7.87
N SER A 402 33.57 20.28 9.08
CA SER A 402 34.71 21.12 9.47
C SER A 402 35.96 20.28 9.68
N LEU A 403 36.37 19.49 8.69
CA LEU A 403 37.64 18.76 8.70
C LEU A 403 38.24 18.75 7.28
N GLY A 404 39.06 19.77 6.97
CA GLY A 404 40.14 19.71 5.97
C GLY A 404 39.87 19.02 4.62
N ILE A 405 38.70 19.24 4.01
CA ILE A 405 38.36 18.59 2.73
C ILE A 405 38.89 19.42 1.54
N PRO A 406 39.58 18.81 0.57
CA PRO A 406 40.02 19.48 -0.66
C PRO A 406 38.86 20.14 -1.43
N THR A 407 39.09 21.35 -1.94
CA THR A 407 38.04 22.22 -2.50
C THR A 407 37.53 21.81 -3.88
N ARG A 408 38.23 20.95 -4.64
CA ARG A 408 37.80 20.48 -5.97
C ARG A 408 38.12 18.99 -6.19
N CYS A 409 37.15 18.24 -6.71
CA CYS A 409 37.30 16.82 -7.07
C CYS A 409 36.79 16.55 -8.48
N ARG A 410 37.39 15.56 -9.14
CA ARG A 410 36.82 14.95 -10.35
C ARG A 410 36.43 13.51 -10.03
N ILE A 411 35.18 13.19 -10.29
CA ILE A 411 34.57 11.90 -9.95
C ILE A 411 34.57 11.03 -11.21
N TYR A 412 35.16 9.84 -11.13
CA TYR A 412 35.16 8.86 -12.21
C TYR A 412 34.43 7.60 -11.74
N THR A 413 33.46 7.12 -12.52
CA THR A 413 32.68 5.91 -12.18
C THR A 413 33.11 4.75 -13.06
N TYR A 414 33.53 3.65 -12.44
CA TYR A 414 33.85 2.39 -13.10
C TYR A 414 32.95 1.29 -12.50
N HIS A 415 31.78 1.08 -13.12
CA HIS A 415 30.75 0.08 -12.76
C HIS A 415 29.89 0.31 -11.50
N LEU A 416 28.70 -0.32 -11.54
CA LEU A 416 27.46 -0.10 -10.75
C LEU A 416 27.57 -0.12 -9.21
N ALA A 417 28.74 -0.36 -8.62
CA ALA A 417 28.93 -0.39 -7.17
C ALA A 417 30.27 0.20 -6.69
N GLN A 418 31.08 0.81 -7.56
CA GLN A 418 32.36 1.41 -7.18
C GLN A 418 32.51 2.82 -7.77
N CYS A 419 32.51 3.83 -6.89
CA CYS A 419 32.89 5.20 -7.25
C CYS A 419 34.34 5.43 -6.82
N ILE A 420 35.20 5.84 -7.75
CA ILE A 420 36.57 6.27 -7.43
C ILE A 420 36.58 7.80 -7.52
N ILE A 421 36.86 8.45 -6.38
CA ILE A 421 36.95 9.92 -6.31
C ILE A 421 38.43 10.29 -6.45
N ILE A 422 38.79 10.99 -7.52
CA ILE A 422 40.16 11.47 -7.73
C ILE A 422 40.20 12.95 -7.36
N VAL A 423 40.91 13.25 -6.28
CA VAL A 423 41.18 14.61 -5.83
C VAL A 423 42.36 15.15 -6.62
N GLN A 424 42.26 16.38 -7.16
CA GLN A 424 43.36 17.05 -7.84
C GLN A 424 43.65 18.37 -7.13
N GLU A 425 44.82 18.51 -6.49
CA GLU A 425 45.21 19.74 -5.82
C GLU A 425 45.74 20.81 -6.78
N PRO A 426 45.66 22.11 -6.43
CA PRO A 426 45.98 23.20 -7.36
C PRO A 426 47.48 23.38 -7.64
N HIS A 427 48.37 22.79 -6.83
CA HIS A 427 49.81 23.07 -6.90
C HIS A 427 50.66 21.80 -6.76
N GLY A 428 51.04 21.22 -7.91
CA GLY A 428 52.08 20.19 -8.00
C GLY A 428 51.56 18.77 -8.17
N ILE A 429 52.18 18.02 -9.10
CA ILE A 429 51.84 16.63 -9.44
C ILE A 429 52.17 15.73 -8.24
N SER A 430 51.16 15.47 -7.41
CA SER A 430 51.15 14.32 -6.50
C SER A 430 49.81 13.61 -6.65
N PHE A 431 49.85 12.41 -7.23
CA PHE A 431 48.67 11.56 -7.40
C PHE A 431 48.41 10.84 -6.08
N PHE A 432 47.48 11.34 -5.27
CA PHE A 432 46.89 10.58 -4.17
C PHE A 432 45.53 10.03 -4.62
N SER A 433 45.46 8.72 -4.82
CA SER A 433 44.20 8.02 -5.06
C SER A 433 43.54 7.72 -3.71
N TRP A 434 42.39 8.35 -3.45
CA TRP A 434 41.54 7.99 -2.33
C TRP A 434 40.44 7.06 -2.83
N VAL A 435 40.49 5.79 -2.44
CA VAL A 435 39.44 4.81 -2.78
C VAL A 435 38.45 4.76 -1.63
N ILE A 436 37.32 5.44 -1.76
CA ILE A 436 36.20 5.30 -0.83
C ILE A 436 35.40 4.07 -1.27
N THR A 437 35.57 2.96 -0.55
CA THR A 437 34.82 1.71 -0.83
C THR A 437 33.62 1.64 0.10
N PHE A 438 32.40 1.72 -0.45
CA PHE A 438 31.18 1.52 0.34
C PHE A 438 30.92 0.00 0.48
N LEU A 439 31.32 -0.57 1.61
CA LEU A 439 31.02 -1.97 1.95
C LEU A 439 29.76 -2.04 2.84
N PRO A 440 28.76 -2.87 2.51
CA PRO A 440 27.46 -2.88 3.17
C PRO A 440 27.43 -3.62 4.52
N SER A 441 28.56 -3.75 5.24
CA SER A 441 28.60 -4.64 6.43
C SER A 441 29.28 -4.12 7.69
N LYS A 442 29.68 -2.84 7.77
CA LYS A 442 30.02 -2.24 9.08
C LYS A 442 29.59 -0.79 9.09
N SER A 443 28.89 -0.41 10.15
CA SER A 443 28.37 0.92 10.49
C SER A 443 29.47 1.96 10.80
N ASN A 444 30.58 1.95 10.06
CA ASN A 444 31.61 2.98 10.11
C ASN A 444 32.17 3.23 8.71
N LEU A 445 32.10 4.48 8.25
CA LEU A 445 32.90 4.99 7.13
C LEU A 445 34.38 4.77 7.47
N GLN A 446 35.07 3.88 6.74
CA GLN A 446 36.53 3.81 6.77
C GLN A 446 37.08 4.42 5.49
N MET A 447 37.76 5.57 5.61
CA MET A 447 38.66 6.05 4.56
C MET A 447 39.90 5.17 4.54
N LEU A 448 40.08 4.39 3.49
CA LEU A 448 41.32 3.66 3.26
C LEU A 448 42.26 4.53 2.41
N GLN A 449 43.36 4.95 3.01
CA GLN A 449 44.44 5.65 2.34
C GLN A 449 45.35 4.60 1.68
N HIS A 450 45.17 4.36 0.37
CA HIS A 450 46.10 3.51 -0.37
C HIS A 450 47.29 4.36 -0.85
N ASN A 451 48.37 4.34 -0.07
CA ASN A 451 49.66 4.85 -0.53
C ASN A 451 50.29 3.82 -1.46
N ASN A 452 50.60 4.26 -2.69
CA ASN A 452 51.34 3.59 -3.76
C ASN A 452 50.51 2.85 -4.82
N LEU A 453 50.00 3.61 -5.78
CA LEU A 453 50.03 3.23 -7.19
C LEU A 453 50.91 4.25 -7.92
N ARG A 454 52.21 3.95 -8.06
CA ARG A 454 53.01 4.54 -9.14
C ARG A 454 52.60 3.80 -10.42
N LEU A 455 52.21 4.57 -11.43
CA LEU A 455 51.81 4.10 -12.77
C LEU A 455 52.84 3.14 -13.37
#